data_AF-D6U0Z2-F1
#
_entry.id   AF-D6U0Z2-F1
#
_cell.length_a   1.000
_cell.length_b   1.000
_cell.length_c   1.000
_cell.angle_alpha   90.00
_cell.angle_beta   90.00
_cell.angle_gamma   90.00
#
_symmetry.space_group_name_H-M   'P 1'
#
loop_
_entity.id
_entity.type
_entity.pdbx_description
1 polymer ?
#
loop_
_entity_poly.entity_id
_entity_poly.type
_entity_poly.pdbx_seq_one_letter_code
_entity_poly.pdbx_strand_id
1 'polypeptide(L)'
;MKRQPQYMPGGNVPSSFAAQHPATRLPAFYARAVTTPQPRVFAQAAEYARWSLVWIQLALLLIIPAALGLLRSVLRDTSSGIDTRSNVFFGFMDVLTVGATLAAFGLKVVFVPLLFFVGAALQYLLARAFGGHGRFVSHCFDMLLYQVPLTFIGALIITVFVALHFSTLFFAPIISVALFFYGVFVNTSVVMGVHGLSREKSIIAVAIPYILGVMAVCGLLAVLAHSIANMLHMAH
;
A
#
# COMPACT_ATOMS: atom_id res chain seq x y z
N MET A 1 22.50 30.38 3.37
CA MET A 1 23.73 29.56 3.51
C MET A 1 23.41 28.10 3.21
N LYS A 2 23.76 27.59 2.01
CA LYS A 2 23.63 26.16 1.66
C LYS A 2 24.83 25.42 2.26
N ARG A 3 24.61 24.57 3.28
CA ARG A 3 25.65 23.62 3.72
C ARG A 3 25.89 22.64 2.57
N GLN A 4 27.05 22.71 1.94
CA GLN A 4 27.46 21.68 0.98
C GLN A 4 27.61 20.35 1.73
N PRO A 5 27.09 19.24 1.20
CA PRO A 5 27.29 17.92 1.80
C PRO A 5 28.79 17.61 1.74
N GLN A 6 29.38 17.45 2.93
CA GLN A 6 30.77 17.07 3.11
C GLN A 6 30.96 15.65 2.55
N TYR A 7 31.67 15.57 1.42
CA TYR A 7 32.03 14.31 0.78
C TYR A 7 32.99 13.57 1.70
N MET A 8 32.52 12.50 2.35
CA MET A 8 33.38 11.60 3.12
C MET A 8 34.25 10.83 2.11
N PRO A 9 35.57 11.01 2.09
CA PRO A 9 36.46 10.26 1.21
C PRO A 9 36.32 8.77 1.53
N GLY A 10 36.21 7.97 0.47
CA GLY A 10 35.90 6.55 0.50
C GLY A 10 36.73 5.77 1.51
N GLY A 11 36.10 5.45 2.64
CA GLY A 11 36.56 4.35 3.48
C GLY A 11 36.45 3.07 2.68
N ASN A 12 37.52 2.26 2.67
CA ASN A 12 37.58 0.95 2.04
C ASN A 12 36.37 0.11 2.47
N VAL A 13 35.33 0.11 1.65
CA VAL A 13 34.17 -0.74 1.86
C VAL A 13 34.66 -2.16 1.59
N PRO A 14 34.57 -3.09 2.57
CA PRO A 14 35.07 -4.44 2.39
C PRO A 14 34.49 -5.06 1.11
N SER A 15 35.37 -5.55 0.24
CA SER A 15 35.03 -6.19 -1.04
C SER A 15 34.15 -7.44 -0.90
N SER A 16 33.94 -7.94 0.32
CA SER A 16 32.99 -9.02 0.65
C SER A 16 31.51 -8.64 0.48
N PHE A 17 31.18 -7.36 0.34
CA PHE A 17 29.79 -6.91 0.09
C PHE A 17 29.35 -6.98 -1.38
N ALA A 18 30.26 -7.31 -2.32
CA ALA A 18 30.01 -7.20 -3.76
C ALA A 18 29.17 -8.33 -4.39
N ALA A 19 28.87 -9.42 -3.67
CA ALA A 19 28.21 -10.60 -4.24
C ALA A 19 26.85 -10.98 -3.59
N GLN A 20 26.31 -10.16 -2.69
CA GLN A 20 24.99 -10.47 -2.12
C GLN A 20 23.88 -10.04 -3.08
N HIS A 21 23.06 -11.00 -3.53
CA HIS A 21 21.92 -10.73 -4.39
C HIS A 21 20.99 -9.67 -3.77
N PRO A 22 20.59 -8.62 -4.52
CA PRO A 22 19.73 -7.54 -4.01
C PRO A 22 18.44 -8.01 -3.33
N ALA A 23 17.91 -9.17 -3.74
CA ALA A 23 16.69 -9.75 -3.21
C ALA A 23 16.82 -10.20 -1.74
N THR A 24 17.99 -10.65 -1.28
CA THR A 24 18.16 -11.13 0.10
C THR A 24 18.14 -10.01 1.13
N ARG A 25 18.34 -8.75 0.69
CA ARG A 25 18.27 -7.56 1.56
C ARG A 25 16.87 -6.95 1.68
N LEU A 26 15.92 -7.36 0.83
CA LEU A 26 14.54 -6.83 0.85
C LEU A 26 13.88 -6.93 2.23
N PRO A 27 13.95 -8.06 2.98
CA PRO A 27 13.32 -8.15 4.29
C PRO A 27 13.89 -7.15 5.30
N ALA A 28 15.20 -6.89 5.24
CA ALA A 28 15.84 -5.89 6.09
C ALA A 28 15.37 -4.47 5.74
N PHE A 29 15.18 -4.16 4.45
CA PHE A 29 14.59 -2.89 4.03
C PHE A 29 13.13 -2.75 4.48
N TYR A 30 12.32 -3.81 4.41
CA TYR A 30 10.95 -3.80 4.92
C TYR A 30 10.89 -3.51 6.42
N ALA A 31 11.68 -4.23 7.21
CA ALA A 31 11.75 -4.03 8.64
C ALA A 31 12.15 -2.59 8.99
N ARG A 32 13.16 -2.04 8.32
CA ARG A 32 13.61 -0.66 8.53
C ARG A 32 12.62 0.38 8.06
N ALA A 33 11.94 0.17 6.93
CA ALA A 33 10.95 1.09 6.40
C ALA A 33 9.75 1.25 7.36
N VAL A 34 9.35 0.17 8.04
CA VAL A 34 8.22 0.18 8.98
C VAL A 34 8.63 0.54 10.41
N THR A 35 9.83 0.20 10.87
CA THR A 35 10.23 0.53 12.26
C THR A 35 10.90 1.91 12.38
N THR A 36 11.61 2.34 11.33
CA THR A 36 12.41 3.56 11.32
C THR A 36 12.23 4.33 10.01
N PRO A 37 11.05 4.92 9.77
CA PRO A 37 10.76 5.67 8.54
C PRO A 37 11.53 7.00 8.52
N GLN A 38 12.80 6.95 8.15
CA GLN A 38 13.64 8.13 7.98
C GLN A 38 13.91 8.37 6.49
N PRO A 39 13.89 9.62 6.01
CA PRO A 39 14.19 9.95 4.61
C PRO A 39 15.53 9.40 4.12
N ARG A 40 16.54 9.31 5.00
CA ARG A 40 17.86 8.76 4.67
C ARG A 40 17.83 7.27 4.34
N VAL A 41 16.95 6.51 4.99
CA VAL A 41 16.79 5.06 4.73
C VAL A 41 16.24 4.85 3.34
N PHE A 42 15.23 5.63 2.94
CA PHE A 42 14.66 5.59 1.59
C PHE A 42 15.63 6.10 0.53
N ALA A 43 16.33 7.21 0.79
CA ALA A 43 17.37 7.69 -0.14
C ALA A 43 18.45 6.63 -0.43
N GLN A 44 18.86 5.86 0.59
CA GLN A 44 19.80 4.75 0.41
C GLN A 44 19.16 3.55 -0.30
N ALA A 45 17.92 3.20 0.02
CA ALA A 45 17.22 2.09 -0.60
C ALA A 45 16.92 2.35 -2.09
N ALA A 46 16.64 3.61 -2.45
CA ALA A 46 16.42 4.08 -3.81
C ALA A 46 17.57 3.78 -4.78
N GLU A 47 18.81 3.65 -4.29
CA GLU A 47 20.00 3.27 -5.08
C GLU A 47 19.93 1.82 -5.58
N TYR A 48 19.23 0.96 -4.84
CA TYR A 48 19.04 -0.46 -5.19
C TYR A 48 17.81 -0.70 -6.08
N ALA A 49 17.06 0.36 -6.40
CA ALA A 49 15.80 0.25 -7.12
C ALA A 49 16.01 -0.31 -8.53
N ARG A 50 15.32 -1.42 -8.81
CA ARG A 50 15.28 -2.09 -10.11
C ARG A 50 13.86 -2.51 -10.42
N TRP A 51 13.49 -2.49 -11.71
CA TRP A 51 12.16 -2.91 -12.15
C TRP A 51 11.84 -4.35 -11.76
N SER A 52 12.81 -5.26 -11.80
CA SER A 52 12.62 -6.65 -11.34
C SER A 52 12.20 -6.72 -9.87
N LEU A 53 12.78 -5.88 -9.01
CA LEU A 53 12.39 -5.82 -7.60
C LEU A 53 10.99 -5.23 -7.45
N VAL A 54 10.64 -4.17 -8.19
CA VAL A 54 9.28 -3.58 -8.17
C VAL A 54 8.22 -4.64 -8.50
N TRP A 55 8.44 -5.45 -9.54
CA TRP A 55 7.50 -6.52 -9.91
C TRP A 55 7.40 -7.61 -8.86
N ILE A 56 8.52 -8.03 -8.25
CA ILE A 56 8.51 -8.99 -7.13
C ILE A 56 7.70 -8.45 -5.96
N GLN A 57 7.90 -7.18 -5.59
CA GLN A 57 7.16 -6.56 -4.49
C GLN A 57 5.66 -6.42 -4.79
N LEU A 58 5.28 -6.08 -6.02
CA LEU A 58 3.88 -6.07 -6.46
C LEU A 58 3.27 -7.47 -6.41
N ALA A 59 4.00 -8.50 -6.82
CA ALA A 59 3.55 -9.88 -6.71
C ALA A 59 3.32 -10.26 -5.22
N LEU A 60 4.23 -9.88 -4.32
CA LEU A 60 4.04 -10.08 -2.87
C LEU A 60 2.80 -9.34 -2.34
N LEU A 61 2.57 -8.10 -2.80
CA LEU A 61 1.40 -7.30 -2.44
C LEU A 61 0.08 -7.98 -2.83
N LEU A 62 0.08 -8.76 -3.92
CA LEU A 62 -1.08 -9.52 -4.40
C LEU A 62 -1.24 -10.87 -3.68
N ILE A 63 -0.14 -11.61 -3.52
CA ILE A 63 -0.14 -12.98 -3.00
C ILE A 63 -0.45 -13.01 -1.51
N ILE A 64 0.12 -12.10 -0.72
CA ILE A 64 -0.02 -12.09 0.73
C ILE A 64 -1.50 -11.98 1.18
N PRO A 65 -2.27 -10.96 0.72
CA PRO A 65 -3.67 -10.84 1.10
C PRO A 65 -4.54 -12.00 0.58
N ALA A 66 -4.21 -12.54 -0.59
CA ALA A 66 -4.92 -13.69 -1.16
C ALA A 66 -4.72 -14.94 -0.29
N ALA A 67 -3.47 -15.26 0.06
CA ALA A 67 -3.14 -16.39 0.91
C ALA A 67 -3.78 -16.27 2.31
N LEU A 68 -3.68 -15.10 2.94
CA LEU A 68 -4.32 -14.84 4.24
C LEU A 68 -5.85 -14.82 4.15
N GLY A 69 -6.41 -14.39 3.01
CA GLY A 69 -7.85 -14.47 2.73
C GLY A 69 -8.34 -15.91 2.65
N LEU A 70 -7.62 -16.76 1.91
CA LEU A 70 -7.92 -18.19 1.83
C LEU A 70 -7.81 -18.87 3.19
N LEU A 71 -6.76 -18.55 3.96
CA LEU A 71 -6.59 -19.06 5.32
C LEU A 71 -7.78 -18.67 6.22
N ARG A 72 -8.23 -17.41 6.16
CA ARG A 72 -9.42 -16.96 6.89
C ARG A 72 -10.69 -17.72 6.50
N SER A 73 -10.86 -18.02 5.21
CA SER A 73 -12.02 -18.80 4.73
C SER A 73 -12.06 -20.19 5.37
N VAL A 74 -10.92 -20.89 5.37
CA VAL A 74 -10.81 -22.24 5.95
C VAL A 74 -11.08 -22.22 7.47
N LEU A 75 -10.62 -21.18 8.17
CA LEU A 75 -10.85 -21.04 9.61
C LEU A 75 -12.33 -20.76 9.96
N ARG A 76 -13.06 -20.05 9.09
CA ARG A 76 -14.46 -19.65 9.33
C ARG A 76 -15.44 -20.82 9.16
N ASP A 77 -15.17 -21.72 8.22
CA ASP A 77 -16.02 -22.90 7.96
C ASP A 77 -16.03 -23.89 9.15
N THR A 78 -15.07 -23.78 10.08
CA THR A 78 -15.00 -24.67 11.24
C THR A 78 -15.86 -24.17 12.42
N SER A 79 -16.33 -22.91 12.46
CA SER A 79 -16.94 -22.34 13.68
C SER A 79 -18.37 -21.81 13.59
N SER A 80 -19.07 -21.84 12.44
CA SER A 80 -20.47 -21.36 12.42
C SER A 80 -21.29 -21.84 11.22
N GLY A 81 -22.10 -22.87 11.45
CA GLY A 81 -23.34 -23.14 10.70
C GLY A 81 -24.44 -22.14 11.08
N ILE A 82 -24.18 -20.83 10.94
CA ILE A 82 -25.15 -19.77 11.23
C ILE A 82 -25.41 -18.98 9.96
N ASP A 83 -26.63 -19.18 9.45
CA ASP A 83 -27.28 -18.52 8.32
C ASP A 83 -26.93 -17.03 8.18
N THR A 84 -26.11 -16.70 7.18
CA THR A 84 -25.85 -15.31 6.76
C THR A 84 -26.80 -14.90 5.63
N ARG A 85 -28.10 -15.21 5.78
CA ARG A 85 -29.10 -15.09 4.69
C ARG A 85 -29.76 -13.71 4.55
N SER A 86 -29.35 -12.68 5.29
CA SER A 86 -30.16 -11.45 5.41
C SER A 86 -29.52 -10.13 5.02
N ASN A 87 -28.29 -10.09 4.49
CA ASN A 87 -27.78 -8.83 3.91
C ASN A 87 -26.86 -9.04 2.71
N VAL A 88 -27.45 -8.92 1.52
CA VAL A 88 -26.77 -8.96 0.21
C VAL A 88 -25.65 -7.91 0.13
N PHE A 89 -25.82 -6.78 0.82
CA PHE A 89 -24.81 -5.71 0.91
C PHE A 89 -23.54 -6.17 1.64
N PHE A 90 -23.68 -6.92 2.73
CA PHE A 90 -22.53 -7.49 3.44
C PHE A 90 -21.89 -8.62 2.63
N GLY A 91 -22.67 -9.46 1.94
CA GLY A 91 -22.13 -10.46 1.01
C GLY A 91 -21.35 -9.86 -0.16
N PHE A 92 -21.82 -8.74 -0.73
CA PHE A 92 -21.12 -8.03 -1.80
C PHE A 92 -19.82 -7.37 -1.31
N MET A 93 -19.86 -6.75 -0.13
CA MET A 93 -18.65 -6.20 0.51
C MET A 93 -17.66 -7.30 0.89
N ASP A 94 -18.13 -8.48 1.34
CA ASP A 94 -17.29 -9.64 1.64
C ASP A 94 -16.68 -10.22 0.35
N VAL A 95 -17.40 -10.24 -0.79
CA VAL A 95 -16.86 -10.65 -2.11
C VAL A 95 -15.84 -9.65 -2.67
N LEU A 96 -16.01 -8.35 -2.41
CA LEU A 96 -15.04 -7.33 -2.80
C LEU A 96 -13.78 -7.36 -1.93
N THR A 97 -13.94 -7.60 -0.62
CA THR A 97 -12.83 -7.58 0.35
C THR A 97 -12.12 -8.93 0.46
N VAL A 98 -12.85 -10.03 0.52
CA VAL A 98 -12.38 -11.41 0.48
C VAL A 98 -12.58 -11.91 -0.96
N GLY A 99 -11.48 -12.13 -1.68
CA GLY A 99 -11.51 -12.62 -3.07
C GLY A 99 -12.01 -14.06 -3.18
N ALA A 100 -13.26 -14.32 -2.79
CA ALA A 100 -13.87 -15.65 -2.77
C ALA A 100 -14.22 -16.14 -4.18
N THR A 101 -14.21 -15.26 -5.20
CA THR A 101 -14.42 -15.65 -6.59
C THR A 101 -13.14 -15.51 -7.40
N LEU A 102 -12.85 -16.51 -8.23
CA LEU A 102 -11.72 -16.51 -9.18
C LEU A 102 -11.74 -15.25 -10.06
N ALA A 103 -12.94 -14.76 -10.41
CA ALA A 103 -13.17 -13.52 -11.15
C ALA A 103 -12.72 -12.28 -10.38
N ALA A 104 -13.07 -12.15 -9.08
CA ALA A 104 -12.62 -11.03 -8.26
C ALA A 104 -11.10 -11.04 -8.06
N PHE A 105 -10.49 -12.22 -7.94
CA PHE A 105 -9.03 -12.34 -7.90
C PHE A 105 -8.38 -11.91 -9.22
N GLY A 106 -8.90 -12.38 -10.37
CA GLY A 106 -8.42 -11.97 -11.69
C GLY A 106 -8.51 -10.46 -11.90
N LEU A 107 -9.61 -9.84 -11.44
CA LEU A 107 -9.77 -8.39 -11.45
C LEU A 107 -8.70 -7.70 -10.59
N LYS A 108 -8.46 -8.18 -9.36
CA LYS A 108 -7.43 -7.64 -8.47
C LYS A 108 -6.02 -7.70 -9.08
N VAL A 109 -5.67 -8.80 -9.77
CA VAL A 109 -4.36 -8.97 -10.42
C VAL A 109 -4.09 -7.88 -11.46
N VAL A 110 -5.11 -7.40 -12.17
CA VAL A 110 -4.98 -6.33 -13.17
C VAL A 110 -5.07 -4.95 -12.52
N PHE A 111 -6.08 -4.73 -11.67
CA PHE A 111 -6.37 -3.41 -11.12
C PHE A 111 -5.38 -2.96 -10.06
N VAL A 112 -4.83 -3.85 -9.24
CA VAL A 112 -3.88 -3.45 -8.18
C VAL A 112 -2.59 -2.86 -8.75
N PRO A 113 -1.89 -3.50 -9.71
CA PRO A 113 -0.72 -2.88 -10.35
C PRO A 113 -1.09 -1.59 -11.09
N LEU A 114 -2.23 -1.56 -11.79
CA LEU A 114 -2.68 -0.37 -12.52
C LEU A 114 -2.88 0.82 -11.59
N LEU A 115 -3.66 0.66 -10.52
CA LEU A 115 -3.94 1.70 -9.54
C LEU A 115 -2.66 2.11 -8.79
N PHE A 116 -1.78 1.16 -8.49
CA PHE A 116 -0.47 1.45 -7.90
C PHE A 116 0.34 2.36 -8.82
N PHE A 117 0.50 2.02 -10.09
CA PHE A 117 1.29 2.82 -11.02
C PHE A 117 0.67 4.19 -11.30
N VAL A 118 -0.66 4.29 -11.38
CA VAL A 118 -1.36 5.58 -11.52
C VAL A 118 -1.09 6.46 -10.29
N GLY A 119 -1.25 5.92 -9.08
CA GLY A 119 -0.99 6.64 -7.84
C GLY A 119 0.48 7.07 -7.71
N ALA A 120 1.41 6.15 -7.95
CA ALA A 120 2.84 6.43 -7.93
C ALA A 120 3.25 7.44 -9.01
N ALA A 121 2.66 7.38 -10.22
CA ALA A 121 2.93 8.33 -11.30
C ALA A 121 2.43 9.72 -10.94
N LEU A 122 1.21 9.84 -10.41
CA LEU A 122 0.66 11.11 -9.97
C LEU A 122 1.55 11.75 -8.89
N GLN A 123 1.91 10.98 -7.87
CA GLN A 123 2.76 11.47 -6.78
C GLN A 123 4.19 11.81 -7.25
N TYR A 124 4.75 11.01 -8.16
CA TYR A 124 6.04 11.29 -8.81
C TYR A 124 6.01 12.60 -9.61
N LEU A 125 4.97 12.82 -10.42
CA LEU A 125 4.81 14.04 -11.21
C LEU A 125 4.68 15.27 -10.32
N LEU A 126 3.90 15.18 -9.24
CA LEU A 126 3.80 16.25 -8.25
C LEU A 126 5.14 16.52 -7.57
N ALA A 127 5.83 15.49 -7.11
CA ALA A 127 7.16 15.63 -6.52
C ALA A 127 8.15 16.29 -7.52
N ARG A 128 8.08 15.91 -8.80
CA ARG A 128 8.87 16.52 -9.87
C ARG A 128 8.51 17.99 -10.09
N ALA A 129 7.23 18.33 -10.08
CA ALA A 129 6.74 19.70 -10.20
C ALA A 129 7.23 20.59 -9.03
N PHE A 130 7.40 20.03 -7.83
CA PHE A 130 7.98 20.73 -6.68
C PHE A 130 9.53 20.85 -6.68
N GLY A 131 10.18 20.36 -7.74
CA GLY A 131 11.63 20.39 -7.94
C GLY A 131 12.37 19.14 -7.47
N GLY A 132 11.68 17.99 -7.38
CA GLY A 132 12.27 16.71 -6.98
C GLY A 132 13.18 16.09 -8.06
N HIS A 133 14.28 15.46 -7.64
CA HIS A 133 15.29 14.90 -8.56
C HIS A 133 15.27 13.37 -8.67
N GLY A 134 14.33 12.70 -7.98
CA GLY A 134 14.27 11.24 -7.93
C GLY A 134 13.89 10.58 -9.25
N ARG A 135 14.17 9.28 -9.37
CA ARG A 135 13.76 8.45 -10.52
C ARG A 135 12.43 7.76 -10.22
N PHE A 136 11.59 7.59 -11.23
CA PHE A 136 10.27 6.94 -11.08
C PHE A 136 10.37 5.51 -10.52
N VAL A 137 11.32 4.71 -11.01
CA VAL A 137 11.55 3.35 -10.51
C VAL A 137 11.94 3.32 -9.03
N SER A 138 12.77 4.28 -8.58
CA SER A 138 13.14 4.43 -7.16
C SER A 138 11.95 4.82 -6.30
N HIS A 139 11.09 5.71 -6.81
CA HIS A 139 9.86 6.09 -6.14
C HIS A 139 8.92 4.89 -5.96
N CYS A 140 8.67 4.12 -7.02
CA CYS A 140 7.84 2.92 -6.96
C CYS A 140 8.43 1.87 -6.00
N PHE A 141 9.73 1.65 -6.09
CA PHE A 141 10.45 0.69 -5.24
C PHE A 141 10.30 1.04 -3.75
N ASP A 142 10.53 2.29 -3.37
CA ASP A 142 10.44 2.73 -1.97
C ASP A 142 9.01 2.81 -1.45
N MET A 143 8.02 3.12 -2.32
CA MET A 143 6.61 3.03 -1.92
C MET A 143 6.24 1.59 -1.53
N LEU A 144 6.69 0.60 -2.30
CA LEU A 144 6.43 -0.80 -2.01
C LEU A 144 7.16 -1.30 -0.75
N LEU A 145 8.29 -0.69 -0.37
CA LEU A 145 9.03 -1.04 0.85
C LEU A 145 8.20 -0.89 2.12
N TYR A 146 7.27 0.06 2.18
CA TYR A 146 6.36 0.17 3.33
C TYR A 146 4.99 -0.43 3.04
N GLN A 147 4.52 -0.37 1.79
CA GLN A 147 3.17 -0.82 1.46
C GLN A 147 3.02 -2.34 1.63
N VAL A 148 3.98 -3.13 1.15
CA VAL A 148 3.97 -4.60 1.31
C VAL A 148 3.91 -5.02 2.78
N PRO A 149 4.82 -4.57 3.67
CA PRO A 149 4.77 -4.99 5.07
C PRO A 149 3.56 -4.41 5.83
N LEU A 150 3.08 -3.19 5.53
CA LEU A 150 1.85 -2.68 6.16
C LEU A 150 0.62 -3.49 5.76
N THR A 151 0.52 -3.89 4.48
CA THR A 151 -0.54 -4.78 4.01
C THR A 151 -0.46 -6.14 4.69
N PHE A 152 0.74 -6.71 4.84
CA PHE A 152 0.95 -7.95 5.58
C PHE A 152 0.51 -7.83 7.05
N ILE A 153 0.97 -6.79 7.75
CA ILE A 153 0.63 -6.54 9.16
C ILE A 153 -0.88 -6.38 9.33
N GLY A 154 -1.52 -5.55 8.50
CA GLY A 154 -2.98 -5.35 8.54
C GLY A 154 -3.76 -6.64 8.29
N ALA A 155 -3.37 -7.41 7.27
CA ALA A 155 -4.01 -8.68 6.96
C ALA A 155 -3.81 -9.72 8.07
N LEU A 156 -2.63 -9.75 8.69
CA LEU A 156 -2.32 -10.63 9.82
C LEU A 156 -3.16 -10.28 11.05
N ILE A 157 -3.23 -8.99 11.43
CA ILE A 157 -4.05 -8.53 12.57
C ILE A 157 -5.51 -8.94 12.36
N ILE A 158 -6.08 -8.68 11.17
CA ILE A 158 -7.46 -9.07 10.86
C ILE A 158 -7.63 -10.58 10.93
N THR A 159 -6.68 -11.37 10.43
CA THR A 159 -6.73 -12.84 10.49
C THR A 159 -6.74 -13.35 11.93
N VAL A 160 -5.88 -12.79 12.78
CA VAL A 160 -5.86 -13.12 14.22
C VAL A 160 -7.18 -12.77 14.89
N PHE A 161 -7.77 -11.62 14.57
CA PHE A 161 -9.06 -11.20 15.15
C PHE A 161 -10.19 -12.15 14.75
N VAL A 162 -10.22 -12.60 13.49
CA VAL A 162 -11.15 -13.62 13.02
C VAL A 162 -10.94 -14.94 13.75
N ALA A 163 -9.69 -15.38 13.90
CA ALA A 163 -9.37 -16.66 14.55
C ALA A 163 -9.73 -16.67 16.05
N LEU A 164 -9.69 -15.51 16.71
CA LEU A 164 -10.04 -15.34 18.13
C LEU A 164 -11.50 -14.93 18.37
N HIS A 165 -12.34 -14.93 17.31
CA HIS A 165 -13.75 -14.50 17.37
C HIS A 165 -13.97 -13.08 17.92
N PHE A 166 -12.98 -12.20 17.79
CA PHE A 166 -13.17 -10.78 18.10
C PHE A 166 -14.02 -10.11 17.01
N SER A 167 -14.89 -9.18 17.41
CA SER A 167 -15.76 -8.46 16.47
C SER A 167 -14.95 -7.60 15.50
N THR A 168 -14.68 -8.13 14.31
CA THR A 168 -13.93 -7.45 13.25
C THR A 168 -14.64 -6.19 12.76
N LEU A 169 -15.96 -6.10 12.91
CA LEU A 169 -16.79 -4.99 12.45
C LEU A 169 -16.35 -3.66 13.08
N PHE A 170 -16.04 -3.65 14.38
CA PHE A 170 -15.65 -2.43 15.09
C PHE A 170 -14.15 -2.13 14.99
N PHE A 171 -13.30 -3.17 15.02
CA PHE A 171 -11.86 -2.98 15.06
C PHE A 171 -11.21 -2.80 13.68
N ALA A 172 -11.73 -3.43 12.63
CA ALA A 172 -11.14 -3.33 11.30
C ALA A 172 -11.09 -1.89 10.77
N PRO A 173 -12.13 -1.03 10.93
CA PRO A 173 -12.05 0.37 10.55
C PRO A 173 -10.98 1.14 11.33
N ILE A 174 -10.89 0.93 12.65
CA ILE A 174 -9.92 1.61 13.51
C ILE A 174 -8.48 1.26 13.10
N ILE A 175 -8.22 -0.04 12.90
CA ILE A 175 -6.91 -0.53 12.45
C ILE A 175 -6.59 0.03 11.06
N SER A 176 -7.56 0.04 10.15
CA SER A 176 -7.38 0.55 8.79
C SER A 176 -7.04 2.04 8.78
N VAL A 177 -7.73 2.84 9.61
CA VAL A 177 -7.47 4.27 9.76
C VAL A 177 -6.08 4.52 10.38
N ALA A 178 -5.70 3.77 11.42
CA ALA A 178 -4.39 3.88 12.03
C ALA A 178 -3.25 3.54 11.05
N LEU A 179 -3.37 2.43 10.32
CA LEU A 179 -2.42 2.02 9.29
C LEU A 179 -2.39 3.01 8.11
N PHE A 180 -3.52 3.61 7.76
CA PHE A 180 -3.60 4.64 6.72
C PHE A 180 -2.79 5.89 7.12
N PHE A 181 -3.03 6.46 8.30
CA PHE A 181 -2.28 7.64 8.77
C PHE A 181 -0.78 7.35 8.90
N TYR A 182 -0.44 6.17 9.43
CA TYR A 182 0.95 5.73 9.48
C TYR A 182 1.56 5.62 8.07
N GLY A 183 0.83 5.03 7.12
CA GLY A 183 1.24 4.92 5.72
C GLY A 183 1.46 6.29 5.06
N VAL A 184 0.60 7.28 5.30
CA VAL A 184 0.77 8.66 4.80
C VAL A 184 2.06 9.30 5.36
N PHE A 185 2.33 9.08 6.65
CA PHE A 185 3.54 9.56 7.30
C PHE A 185 4.80 8.93 6.69
N VAL A 186 4.81 7.61 6.48
CA VAL A 186 5.95 6.92 5.84
C VAL A 186 6.10 7.36 4.38
N ASN A 187 5.01 7.52 3.64
CA ASN A 187 5.02 7.98 2.25
C ASN A 187 5.63 9.40 2.12
N THR A 188 5.38 10.27 3.09
CA THR A 188 6.04 11.58 3.17
C THR A 188 7.56 11.43 3.29
N SER A 189 8.02 10.48 4.11
CA SER A 189 9.46 10.19 4.26
C SER A 189 10.07 9.59 2.99
N VAL A 190 9.33 8.76 2.25
CA VAL A 190 9.72 8.25 0.93
C VAL A 190 9.92 9.40 -0.06
N VAL A 191 8.96 10.32 -0.17
CA VAL A 191 9.08 11.47 -1.08
C VAL A 191 10.28 12.35 -0.71
N MET A 192 10.47 12.64 0.58
CA MET A 192 11.64 13.39 1.05
C MET A 192 12.95 12.68 0.67
N GLY A 193 13.04 11.37 0.89
CA GLY A 193 14.23 10.57 0.63
C GLY A 193 14.58 10.44 -0.85
N VAL A 194 13.60 10.03 -1.66
CA VAL A 194 13.78 9.77 -3.10
C VAL A 194 14.01 11.05 -3.89
N HIS A 195 13.28 12.12 -3.56
CA HIS A 195 13.27 13.34 -4.36
C HIS A 195 14.12 14.48 -3.80
N GLY A 196 14.61 14.36 -2.55
CA GLY A 196 15.38 15.40 -1.89
C GLY A 196 14.55 16.66 -1.60
N LEU A 197 13.24 16.52 -1.46
CA LEU A 197 12.32 17.64 -1.22
C LEU A 197 12.33 18.07 0.25
N SER A 198 12.01 19.34 0.50
CA SER A 198 11.74 19.80 1.86
C SER A 198 10.48 19.12 2.42
N ARG A 199 10.36 19.11 3.75
CA ARG A 199 9.24 18.46 4.46
C ARG A 199 7.88 19.00 4.00
N GLU A 200 7.74 20.31 3.93
CA GLU A 200 6.50 20.99 3.52
C GLU A 200 6.06 20.59 2.11
N LYS A 201 6.98 20.66 1.15
CA LYS A 201 6.72 20.25 -0.25
C LYS A 201 6.34 18.78 -0.35
N SER A 202 7.00 17.93 0.44
CA SER A 202 6.72 16.50 0.45
C SER A 202 5.34 16.18 1.02
N ILE A 203 4.94 16.87 2.10
CA ILE A 203 3.59 16.73 2.68
C ILE A 203 2.54 17.11 1.63
N ILE A 204 2.71 18.24 0.93
CA ILE A 204 1.76 18.68 -0.10
C ILE A 204 1.72 17.69 -1.27
N ALA A 205 2.89 17.23 -1.75
CA ALA A 205 2.99 16.27 -2.84
C ALA A 205 2.30 14.94 -2.53
N VAL A 206 2.29 14.53 -1.26
CA VAL A 206 1.62 13.32 -0.78
C VAL A 206 0.14 13.56 -0.53
N ALA A 207 -0.24 14.69 0.07
CA ALA A 207 -1.63 14.99 0.43
C ALA A 207 -2.55 15.13 -0.79
N ILE A 208 -2.09 15.75 -1.87
CA ILE A 208 -2.90 16.02 -3.07
C ILE A 208 -3.48 14.71 -3.66
N PRO A 209 -2.69 13.66 -3.97
CA PRO A 209 -3.22 12.39 -4.46
C PRO A 209 -4.26 11.75 -3.54
N TYR A 210 -4.06 11.81 -2.21
CA TYR A 210 -5.02 11.25 -1.26
C TYR A 210 -6.33 12.03 -1.24
N ILE A 211 -6.28 13.37 -1.25
CA ILE A 211 -7.49 14.22 -1.31
C ILE A 211 -8.25 13.94 -2.62
N LEU A 212 -7.55 13.90 -3.76
CA LEU A 212 -8.16 13.59 -5.04
C LEU A 212 -8.76 12.17 -5.06
N GLY A 213 -8.07 11.19 -4.48
CA GLY A 213 -8.58 9.83 -4.34
C GLY A 213 -9.85 9.75 -3.50
N VAL A 214 -9.89 10.44 -2.35
CA VAL A 214 -11.09 10.51 -1.50
C VAL A 214 -12.24 11.18 -2.24
N MET A 215 -12.00 12.32 -2.91
CA MET A 215 -13.03 13.00 -3.70
C MET A 215 -13.56 12.11 -4.83
N ALA A 216 -12.68 11.39 -5.53
CA ALA A 216 -13.08 10.47 -6.61
C ALA A 216 -13.95 9.32 -6.08
N VAL A 217 -13.57 8.71 -4.96
CA VAL A 217 -14.35 7.62 -4.33
C VAL A 217 -15.71 8.14 -3.85
N CYS A 218 -15.75 9.27 -3.13
CA CYS A 218 -17.00 9.86 -2.67
C CYS A 218 -17.93 10.24 -3.84
N GLY A 219 -17.38 10.84 -4.90
CA GLY A 219 -18.12 11.18 -6.11
C GLY A 219 -18.69 9.95 -6.81
N LEU A 220 -17.90 8.88 -6.96
CA LEU A 220 -18.34 7.63 -7.56
C LEU A 220 -19.47 6.98 -6.75
N LEU A 221 -19.36 6.96 -5.42
CA LEU A 221 -20.40 6.43 -4.54
C LEU A 221 -21.71 7.21 -4.66
N ALA A 222 -21.64 8.54 -4.74
CA ALA A 222 -22.82 9.39 -4.93
C ALA A 222 -23.51 9.12 -6.28
N VAL A 223 -22.74 8.98 -7.36
CA VAL A 223 -23.27 8.64 -8.69
C VAL A 223 -23.93 7.27 -8.67
N LEU A 224 -23.28 6.26 -8.08
CA LEU A 224 -23.84 4.91 -7.96
C LEU A 224 -25.13 4.89 -7.15
N ALA A 225 -25.16 5.58 -6.00
CA ALA A 225 -26.36 5.69 -5.18
C ALA A 225 -27.52 6.34 -5.95
N HIS A 226 -27.23 7.40 -6.71
CA HIS A 226 -28.22 8.05 -7.56
C HIS A 226 -28.74 7.12 -8.68
N SER A 227 -27.83 6.41 -9.37
CA SER A 227 -28.23 5.45 -10.41
C SER A 227 -29.11 4.33 -9.86
N ILE A 228 -28.78 3.79 -8.69
CA ILE A 228 -29.59 2.75 -8.03
C ILE A 228 -30.97 3.31 -7.67
N ALA A 229 -31.05 4.51 -7.09
CA ALA A 229 -32.33 5.15 -6.77
C ALA A 229 -33.20 5.34 -8.02
N ASN A 230 -32.61 5.79 -9.14
CA ASN A 230 -33.34 5.95 -10.40
C ASN A 230 -33.85 4.62 -10.96
N MET A 231 -33.05 3.55 -10.88
CA MET A 231 -33.48 2.21 -11.31
C MET A 231 -34.65 1.68 -10.48
N LEU A 232 -34.65 1.93 -9.16
CA LEU A 232 -35.75 1.54 -8.28
C LEU A 232 -37.04 2.32 -8.58
N HIS A 233 -36.93 3.61 -8.90
CA HIS A 233 -38.09 4.43 -9.29
C HIS A 233 -38.74 3.96 -10.59
N MET A 234 -37.97 3.47 -11.58
CA MET A 234 -38.53 2.95 -12.84
C MET A 234 -39.19 1.58 -12.70
N ALA A 235 -38.94 0.87 -11.60
CA ALA A 235 -39.52 -0.45 -11.36
C ALA A 235 -40.92 -0.40 -10.70
N HIS A 236 -41.38 0.77 -10.28
CA HIS A 236 -42.70 1.04 -9.67
C HIS A 236 -43.63 1.74 -10.65
#